data_AF-A0A5F9DUB9-F1
#
_entry.id   AF-A0A5F9DUB9-F1
#
_cell.length_a   1.000
_cell.length_b   1.000
_cell.length_c   1.000
_cell.angle_alpha   90.00
_cell.angle_beta   90.00
_cell.angle_gamma   90.00
#
_symmetry.space_group_name_H-M   'P 1'
#
loop_
_entity.id
_entity.type
_entity.pdbx_description
1 polymer ?
#
loop_
_entity_poly.entity_id
_entity_poly.type
_entity_poly.pdbx_seq_one_letter_code
_entity_poly.pdbx_strand_id
1 'polypeptide(L)'
;MGAPSGVRPGRGWGVTSFLHPSPRPLPSHGGSGAPRGPLSLPVQMVCEQPDVFASACALARVFPLFTRRSGASRRTEKKTVVVEFLLVGQDNGPVEVSTLQCLASATEGVRLAARIVDTPCSEMNTDTFLEVGEPRRGGIYGVGKAAVHPPALAVLSHTPDGATQTIAWVGKGIVYDTGGLSIKGKTTMPGMKRDCGGAAAILGAFRAAIKQGFRDNLHAVFCLAENSVGPAATRPDDIHLLYSGKTVEINNTDAEGRLVLADGVSYACKDLGADIILDMATLTGAQGIATGKYHAAVLTNSAEWEAACVKAGRKCGDLVHPLVYCPELHFSEFTSAVADMKNSVADRDNSPSSCAGLFIASHIGFDWPGVWVHLDIAAPVHAGERATGLIVALLLALFSRASEDPLKNLVTHWEAEEGWRCPRPCQGLHPRGRRAQEQGWTESPLEGTEGAQGRVPAGEQPQAQGWLCVPSVGSAGLSQRTLGRDGCYPQSQ
;
A
#
# COMPACT_ATOMS: atom_id res chain seq x y z
N MET A 1 39.47 14.98 -30.91
CA MET A 1 40.26 13.76 -30.66
C MET A 1 39.37 12.75 -29.98
N GLY A 2 39.19 11.58 -30.61
CA GLY A 2 38.75 10.30 -30.04
C GLY A 2 37.51 10.23 -29.15
N ALA A 3 36.34 9.97 -29.75
CA ALA A 3 35.22 9.31 -29.07
C ALA A 3 35.42 7.79 -29.09
N PRO A 4 35.08 7.03 -28.02
CA PRO A 4 34.84 5.61 -28.15
C PRO A 4 33.34 5.33 -28.35
N SER A 5 33.13 4.48 -29.35
CA SER A 5 31.89 3.95 -29.90
C SER A 5 31.11 3.03 -28.97
N GLY A 6 29.78 3.22 -28.97
CA GLY A 6 28.80 2.19 -29.33
C GLY A 6 28.66 0.94 -28.44
N VAL A 7 27.58 0.92 -27.65
CA VAL A 7 26.91 -0.33 -27.25
C VAL A 7 25.44 -0.22 -27.65
N ARG A 8 25.02 -1.05 -28.61
CA ARG A 8 23.62 -1.20 -29.02
C ARG A 8 22.87 -2.04 -27.96
N PRO A 9 21.61 -1.73 -27.61
CA PRO A 9 20.80 -2.63 -26.80
C PRO A 9 20.33 -3.81 -27.65
N GLY A 10 20.78 -5.01 -27.29
CA GLY A 10 20.34 -6.26 -27.87
C GLY A 10 18.91 -6.59 -27.45
N ARG A 11 18.12 -7.03 -28.43
CA ARG A 11 16.72 -7.47 -28.33
C ARG A 11 16.60 -8.78 -27.54
N GLY A 12 15.45 -8.98 -26.91
CA GLY A 12 14.86 -10.30 -26.67
C GLY A 12 14.79 -10.76 -25.21
N TRP A 13 13.69 -10.41 -24.53
CA TRP A 13 13.26 -11.13 -23.32
C TRP A 13 12.64 -12.47 -23.74
N GLY A 14 13.42 -13.54 -23.68
CA GLY A 14 12.93 -14.91 -23.85
C GLY A 14 12.57 -15.52 -22.49
N VAL A 15 11.28 -15.71 -22.23
CA VAL A 15 10.77 -16.57 -21.16
C VAL A 15 10.58 -17.95 -21.78
N THR A 16 11.34 -18.95 -21.35
CA THR A 16 11.09 -20.35 -21.69
C THR A 16 10.39 -21.04 -20.53
N SER A 17 9.08 -21.14 -20.65
CA SER A 17 8.23 -22.09 -19.93
C SER A 17 8.39 -23.48 -20.57
N PHE A 18 8.66 -24.51 -19.76
CA PHE A 18 8.43 -25.89 -20.17
C PHE A 18 7.80 -26.65 -19.00
N LEU A 19 6.48 -26.85 -19.10
CA LEU A 19 5.72 -27.84 -18.36
C LEU A 19 5.83 -29.16 -19.13
N HIS A 20 6.21 -30.26 -18.46
CA HIS A 20 6.07 -31.61 -19.01
C HIS A 20 5.11 -32.41 -18.11
N PRO A 21 4.03 -32.98 -18.66
CA PRO A 21 3.16 -33.90 -17.93
C PRO A 21 3.62 -35.34 -18.18
N SER A 22 4.65 -35.83 -17.46
CA SER A 22 4.95 -37.28 -17.36
C SER A 22 5.98 -37.56 -16.26
N PRO A 23 5.86 -38.66 -15.50
CA PRO A 23 6.91 -39.08 -14.57
C PRO A 23 8.09 -39.66 -15.36
N ARG A 24 9.27 -39.01 -15.30
CA ARG A 24 10.52 -39.61 -15.81
C ARG A 24 11.15 -40.49 -14.73
N PRO A 25 11.66 -41.69 -15.07
CA PRO A 25 12.38 -42.52 -14.13
C PRO A 25 13.73 -41.89 -13.73
N LEU A 26 14.15 -42.14 -12.48
CA LEU A 26 15.42 -41.68 -11.90
C LEU A 26 16.63 -42.10 -12.75
N PRO A 27 17.63 -41.23 -12.99
CA PRO A 27 18.82 -41.62 -13.74
C PRO A 27 19.78 -42.44 -12.88
N SER A 28 20.23 -43.56 -13.46
CA SER A 28 21.32 -44.39 -12.95
C SER A 28 22.66 -43.66 -13.03
N HIS A 29 23.51 -43.85 -12.02
CA HIS A 29 24.85 -43.28 -11.96
C HIS A 29 25.78 -43.92 -13.00
N GLY A 30 26.33 -43.09 -13.91
CA GLY A 30 27.46 -43.45 -14.75
C GLY A 30 27.98 -42.29 -15.60
N GLY A 31 29.24 -41.90 -15.37
CA GLY A 31 30.18 -41.43 -16.42
C GLY A 31 30.07 -40.01 -17.02
N SER A 32 30.96 -39.14 -16.56
CA SER A 32 31.73 -38.10 -17.30
C SER A 32 31.05 -36.99 -18.14
N GLY A 33 31.33 -35.74 -17.74
CA GLY A 33 31.68 -34.68 -18.70
C GLY A 33 30.57 -33.88 -19.39
N ALA A 34 29.35 -33.84 -18.86
CA ALA A 34 28.33 -32.91 -19.36
C ALA A 34 28.52 -31.49 -18.76
N PRO A 35 28.32 -30.40 -19.53
CA PRO A 35 28.24 -29.06 -18.96
C PRO A 35 27.16 -29.09 -17.88
N ARG A 36 27.52 -28.68 -16.66
CA ARG A 36 26.56 -28.63 -15.54
C ARG A 36 25.46 -27.67 -15.97
N GLY A 37 24.31 -28.21 -16.36
CA GLY A 37 23.10 -27.45 -16.63
C GLY A 37 22.70 -26.62 -15.40
N PRO A 38 21.78 -25.67 -15.53
CA PRO A 38 21.32 -24.88 -14.39
C PRO A 38 20.93 -25.82 -13.25
N LEU A 39 21.49 -25.59 -12.06
CA LEU A 39 21.17 -26.38 -10.86
C LEU A 39 19.67 -26.27 -10.59
N SER A 40 18.95 -27.39 -10.79
CA SER A 40 17.54 -27.53 -10.42
C SER A 40 17.45 -27.97 -8.96
N LEU A 41 16.70 -27.23 -8.14
CA LEU A 41 16.33 -27.61 -6.79
C LEU A 41 14.87 -28.09 -6.81
N PRO A 42 14.60 -29.41 -6.81
CA PRO A 42 13.24 -29.91 -6.67
C PRO A 42 12.76 -29.75 -5.22
N VAL A 43 11.52 -29.28 -5.06
CA VAL A 43 10.81 -29.16 -3.78
C VAL A 43 9.45 -29.83 -3.95
N GLN A 44 9.14 -30.81 -3.11
CA GLN A 44 7.79 -31.39 -3.04
C GLN A 44 7.02 -30.71 -1.92
N MET A 45 5.88 -30.12 -2.27
CA MET A 45 4.96 -29.47 -1.33
C MET A 45 3.74 -30.36 -1.18
N VAL A 46 3.57 -30.95 0.01
CA VAL A 46 2.39 -31.76 0.34
C VAL A 46 1.40 -30.85 1.07
N CYS A 47 0.25 -30.59 0.49
CA CYS A 47 -0.78 -29.72 1.10
C CYS A 47 -2.19 -30.08 0.62
N GLU A 48 -3.21 -29.59 1.31
CA GLU A 48 -4.57 -29.62 0.80
C GLU A 48 -4.74 -28.53 -0.29
N GLN A 49 -5.72 -28.72 -1.18
CA GLN A 49 -6.01 -27.78 -2.27
C GLN A 49 -6.18 -26.31 -1.81
N PRO A 50 -6.86 -26.01 -0.68
CA PRO A 50 -7.04 -24.64 -0.22
C PRO A 50 -5.73 -23.94 0.21
N ASP A 51 -4.70 -24.72 0.54
CA ASP A 51 -3.43 -24.19 1.07
C ASP A 51 -2.38 -23.97 -0.01
N VAL A 52 -2.64 -24.40 -1.26
CA VAL A 52 -1.69 -24.32 -2.38
C VAL A 52 -1.21 -22.89 -2.60
N PHE A 53 -2.12 -21.91 -2.60
CA PHE A 53 -1.79 -20.51 -2.85
C PHE A 53 -0.88 -19.92 -1.76
N ALA A 54 -1.27 -20.09 -0.49
CA ALA A 54 -0.50 -19.61 0.65
C ALA A 54 0.86 -20.31 0.73
N SER A 55 0.89 -21.62 0.48
CA SER A 55 2.11 -22.44 0.44
C SER A 55 3.09 -21.99 -0.64
N ALA A 56 2.60 -21.74 -1.86
CA ALA A 56 3.41 -21.23 -2.96
C ALA A 56 4.03 -19.87 -2.61
N CYS A 57 3.21 -18.96 -2.07
CA CYS A 57 3.67 -17.63 -1.66
C CYS A 57 4.71 -17.74 -0.56
N ALA A 58 4.48 -18.54 0.49
CA ALA A 58 5.43 -18.77 1.57
C ALA A 58 6.78 -19.32 1.06
N LEU A 59 6.73 -20.29 0.14
CA LEU A 59 7.93 -20.85 -0.47
C LEU A 59 8.69 -19.82 -1.32
N ALA A 60 8.00 -18.89 -1.97
CA ALA A 60 8.65 -17.83 -2.73
C ALA A 60 9.48 -16.90 -1.83
N ARG A 61 9.01 -16.63 -0.61
CA ARG A 61 9.68 -15.74 0.38
C ARG A 61 11.04 -16.29 0.81
N VAL A 62 11.22 -17.62 0.83
CA VAL A 62 12.48 -18.24 1.27
C VAL A 62 13.61 -18.20 0.23
N PHE A 63 13.33 -17.72 -1.00
CA PHE A 63 14.31 -17.59 -2.08
C PHE A 63 14.57 -16.11 -2.45
N PRO A 64 15.27 -15.35 -1.58
CA PRO A 64 15.52 -13.92 -1.79
C PRO A 64 16.37 -13.68 -3.04
N LEU A 65 16.04 -12.61 -3.78
CA LEU A 65 16.73 -12.24 -5.01
C LEU A 65 17.91 -11.30 -4.77
N PHE A 66 17.85 -10.45 -3.74
CA PHE A 66 18.89 -9.45 -3.50
C PHE A 66 20.06 -10.03 -2.68
N THR A 67 21.28 -9.87 -3.21
CA THR A 67 22.52 -10.15 -2.48
C THR A 67 23.71 -9.40 -3.10
N ARG A 68 24.53 -8.81 -2.24
CA ARG A 68 25.83 -8.23 -2.57
C ARG A 68 26.99 -8.95 -1.86
N ARG A 69 26.77 -10.16 -1.34
CA ARG A 69 27.87 -10.99 -0.79
C ARG A 69 28.95 -11.22 -1.86
N SER A 70 30.22 -11.32 -1.47
CA SER A 70 31.35 -11.56 -2.37
C SER A 70 31.46 -13.04 -2.79
N GLY A 71 32.19 -13.33 -3.87
CA GLY A 71 32.18 -14.57 -4.66
C GLY A 71 32.26 -15.91 -3.90
N ALA A 72 32.96 -16.00 -2.77
CA ALA A 72 33.01 -17.23 -1.98
C ALA A 72 31.66 -17.57 -1.29
N SER A 73 30.83 -16.57 -1.04
CA SER A 73 29.46 -16.71 -0.47
C SER A 73 28.36 -16.35 -1.49
N ARG A 74 28.73 -15.73 -2.62
CA ARG A 74 27.82 -15.38 -3.72
C ARG A 74 27.65 -16.61 -4.62
N ARG A 75 26.52 -17.31 -4.46
CA ARG A 75 26.10 -18.29 -5.46
C ARG A 75 25.76 -17.51 -6.75
N THR A 76 26.67 -17.56 -7.73
CA THR A 76 26.55 -16.88 -9.03
C THR A 76 25.69 -17.64 -10.03
N GLU A 77 25.42 -18.91 -9.77
CA GLU A 77 24.61 -19.77 -10.64
C GLU A 77 23.12 -19.46 -10.46
N LYS A 78 22.42 -19.23 -11.59
CA LYS A 78 20.96 -19.18 -11.61
C LYS A 78 20.43 -20.54 -11.16
N LYS A 79 19.76 -20.57 -10.01
CA LYS A 79 19.06 -21.76 -9.52
C LYS A 79 17.63 -21.74 -10.01
N THR A 80 17.22 -22.84 -10.62
CA THR A 80 15.81 -23.07 -10.92
C THR A 80 15.23 -23.86 -9.77
N VAL A 81 14.26 -23.29 -9.05
CA VAL A 81 13.50 -24.04 -8.05
C VAL A 81 12.28 -24.61 -8.76
N VAL A 82 12.15 -25.94 -8.74
CA VAL A 82 11.01 -26.65 -9.30
C VAL A 82 10.15 -27.11 -8.14
N VAL A 83 8.90 -26.68 -8.10
CA VAL A 83 7.97 -27.00 -7.01
C VAL A 83 6.92 -27.95 -7.56
N GLU A 84 6.80 -29.12 -6.94
CA GLU A 84 5.79 -30.12 -7.25
C GLU A 84 4.77 -30.14 -6.12
N PHE A 85 3.50 -29.86 -6.43
CA PHE A 85 2.42 -29.91 -5.46
C PHE A 85 1.81 -31.31 -5.43
N LEU A 86 1.85 -31.95 -4.27
CA LEU A 86 1.25 -33.25 -3.99
C LEU A 86 0.01 -33.02 -3.13
N LEU A 87 -1.16 -33.07 -3.75
CA LEU A 87 -2.42 -32.74 -3.10
C LEU A 87 -2.95 -33.92 -2.30
N VAL A 88 -3.34 -33.63 -1.05
CA VAL A 88 -3.95 -34.58 -0.13
C VAL A 88 -5.36 -34.12 0.26
N GLY A 89 -6.24 -35.03 0.67
CA GLY A 89 -7.61 -34.72 1.05
C GLY A 89 -8.65 -35.09 -0.02
N GLN A 90 -9.84 -34.49 0.08
CA GLN A 90 -10.99 -34.83 -0.78
C GLN A 90 -10.81 -34.37 -2.24
N ASP A 91 -10.06 -33.29 -2.46
CA ASP A 91 -9.74 -32.73 -3.78
C ASP A 91 -8.27 -32.97 -4.14
N ASN A 92 -7.92 -34.23 -4.45
CA ASN A 92 -6.55 -34.64 -4.80
C ASN A 92 -6.27 -34.69 -6.32
N GLY A 93 -7.15 -34.10 -7.12
CA GLY A 93 -6.98 -33.99 -8.58
C GLY A 93 -5.81 -33.07 -8.96
N PRO A 94 -5.26 -33.19 -10.18
CA PRO A 94 -4.13 -32.37 -10.60
C PRO A 94 -4.49 -30.87 -10.63
N VAL A 95 -3.54 -30.03 -10.21
CA VAL A 95 -3.68 -28.56 -10.30
C VAL A 95 -3.75 -28.15 -11.78
N GLU A 96 -4.76 -27.36 -12.14
CA GLU A 96 -4.91 -26.84 -13.51
C GLU A 96 -3.69 -25.99 -13.94
N VAL A 97 -3.38 -26.01 -15.24
CA VAL A 97 -2.24 -25.25 -15.79
C VAL A 97 -2.38 -23.74 -15.57
N SER A 98 -3.60 -23.22 -15.72
CA SER A 98 -3.94 -21.81 -15.49
C SER A 98 -3.71 -21.40 -14.02
N THR A 99 -4.04 -22.30 -13.10
CA THR A 99 -3.77 -22.19 -11.67
C THR A 99 -2.25 -22.15 -11.40
N LEU A 100 -1.46 -23.01 -12.04
CA LEU A 100 0.00 -22.97 -11.91
C LEU A 100 0.61 -21.65 -12.45
N GLN A 101 0.07 -21.11 -13.55
CA GLN A 101 0.48 -19.81 -14.10
C GLN A 101 0.16 -18.66 -13.13
N CYS A 102 -0.96 -18.76 -12.41
CA CYS A 102 -1.30 -17.83 -11.34
C CYS A 102 -0.27 -17.86 -10.22
N LEU A 103 0.04 -19.06 -9.69
CA LEU A 103 1.04 -19.23 -8.64
C LEU A 103 2.39 -18.66 -9.08
N ALA A 104 2.81 -18.93 -10.32
CA ALA A 104 4.04 -18.37 -10.86
C ALA A 104 4.02 -16.83 -10.87
N SER A 105 2.94 -16.20 -11.34
CA SER A 105 2.81 -14.74 -11.36
C SER A 105 2.80 -14.13 -9.96
N ALA A 106 2.07 -14.73 -9.02
CA ALA A 106 2.02 -14.29 -7.62
C ALA A 106 3.40 -14.40 -6.94
N THR A 107 4.08 -15.54 -7.10
CA THR A 107 5.39 -15.78 -6.49
C THR A 107 6.50 -14.91 -7.10
N GLU A 108 6.42 -14.60 -8.40
CA GLU A 108 7.26 -13.57 -9.04
C GLU A 108 7.02 -12.18 -8.40
N GLY A 109 5.76 -11.80 -8.19
CA GLY A 109 5.38 -10.54 -7.53
C GLY A 109 5.93 -10.45 -6.10
N VAL A 110 5.75 -11.51 -5.30
CA VAL A 110 6.27 -11.60 -3.92
C VAL A 110 7.79 -11.40 -3.90
N ARG A 111 8.51 -12.10 -4.77
CA ARG A 111 9.98 -12.03 -4.82
C ARG A 111 10.48 -10.69 -5.38
N LEU A 112 9.75 -10.08 -6.31
CA LEU A 112 10.03 -8.74 -6.80
C LEU A 112 9.91 -7.70 -5.68
N ALA A 113 8.79 -7.73 -4.94
CA ALA A 113 8.57 -6.84 -3.81
C ALA A 113 9.69 -6.99 -2.77
N ALA A 114 10.00 -8.23 -2.36
CA ALA A 114 11.07 -8.51 -1.43
C ALA A 114 12.46 -8.04 -1.93
N ARG A 115 12.73 -8.19 -3.23
CA ARG A 115 13.98 -7.70 -3.85
C ARG A 115 14.12 -6.18 -3.72
N ILE A 116 13.07 -5.43 -4.04
CA ILE A 116 13.08 -3.96 -3.99
C ILE A 116 13.37 -3.51 -2.55
N VAL A 117 12.62 -4.04 -1.59
CA VAL A 117 12.74 -3.72 -0.15
C VAL A 117 14.13 -4.11 0.43
N ASP A 118 14.73 -5.21 -0.04
CA ASP A 118 16.07 -5.61 0.40
C ASP A 118 17.20 -4.79 -0.25
N THR A 119 16.95 -4.12 -1.38
CA THR A 119 17.98 -3.37 -2.11
C THR A 119 18.30 -2.07 -1.36
N PRO A 120 19.58 -1.73 -1.11
CA PRO A 120 19.94 -0.49 -0.42
C PRO A 120 19.58 0.72 -1.28
N CYS A 121 19.26 1.85 -0.64
CA CYS A 121 18.86 3.08 -1.32
C CYS A 121 19.93 3.64 -2.27
N SER A 122 21.22 3.33 -2.05
CA SER A 122 22.31 3.66 -2.97
C SER A 122 22.18 3.00 -4.34
N GLU A 123 21.37 1.94 -4.45
CA GLU A 123 21.04 1.26 -5.71
C GLU A 123 19.57 1.43 -6.09
N MET A 124 18.66 1.41 -5.10
CA MET A 124 17.22 1.61 -5.26
C MET A 124 16.83 3.00 -4.74
N ASN A 125 17.17 4.04 -5.50
CA ASN A 125 16.72 5.42 -5.26
C ASN A 125 15.45 5.72 -6.06
N THR A 126 14.94 6.96 -5.99
CA THR A 126 13.72 7.35 -6.72
C THR A 126 13.90 7.20 -8.23
N ASP A 127 15.04 7.62 -8.81
CA ASP A 127 15.32 7.48 -10.24
C ASP A 127 15.31 6.02 -10.71
N THR A 128 15.96 5.11 -9.98
CA THR A 128 15.96 3.66 -10.29
C THR A 128 14.56 3.07 -10.18
N PHE A 129 13.72 3.57 -9.27
CA PHE A 129 12.31 3.17 -9.19
C PHE A 129 11.50 3.77 -10.37
N LEU A 130 11.91 4.95 -10.85
CA LEU A 130 11.26 5.81 -11.87
C LEU A 130 11.71 5.61 -13.31
N GLU A 131 12.55 4.63 -13.66
CA GLU A 131 12.80 4.26 -15.07
C GLU A 131 11.50 3.78 -15.82
N VAL A 132 10.32 4.23 -15.36
CA VAL A 132 8.94 3.93 -15.74
C VAL A 132 8.01 5.19 -15.75
N GLY A 133 8.43 6.47 -15.58
CA GLY A 133 7.47 7.60 -15.83
C GLY A 133 7.83 9.04 -15.39
N GLU A 134 6.94 9.99 -15.77
CA GLU A 134 7.03 11.47 -15.62
C GLU A 134 6.46 12.03 -14.28
N PRO A 135 7.08 13.02 -13.61
CA PRO A 135 6.71 13.46 -12.23
C PRO A 135 5.74 14.66 -12.11
N ARG A 136 4.90 14.68 -11.05
CA ARG A 136 4.06 15.83 -10.58
C ARG A 136 4.47 16.33 -9.18
N ARG A 137 4.10 17.57 -8.79
CA ARG A 137 4.56 18.30 -7.57
C ARG A 137 3.43 18.53 -6.53
N GLY A 138 3.71 18.32 -5.23
CA GLY A 138 2.78 18.41 -4.08
C GLY A 138 3.46 18.19 -2.70
N GLY A 139 2.75 17.81 -1.62
CA GLY A 139 3.35 17.33 -0.36
C GLY A 139 4.47 16.28 -0.51
N ILE A 140 4.42 15.47 -1.57
CA ILE A 140 5.52 14.60 -2.05
C ILE A 140 6.84 15.39 -2.28
N TYR A 141 6.73 16.55 -2.92
CA TYR A 141 7.86 17.46 -3.14
C TYR A 141 8.40 18.00 -1.82
N GLY A 142 7.53 18.38 -0.88
CA GLY A 142 7.91 18.83 0.45
C GLY A 142 8.77 17.79 1.18
N VAL A 143 8.42 16.51 1.10
CA VAL A 143 9.19 15.42 1.70
C VAL A 143 10.54 15.22 1.00
N GLY A 144 10.55 15.09 -0.33
CA GLY A 144 11.76 14.65 -1.05
C GLY A 144 12.71 15.74 -1.53
N LYS A 145 12.39 17.03 -1.40
CA LYS A 145 13.19 18.15 -1.94
C LYS A 145 14.64 18.24 -1.42
N ALA A 146 14.97 17.58 -0.31
CA ALA A 146 16.33 17.57 0.26
C ALA A 146 17.22 16.46 -0.30
N ALA A 147 16.64 15.49 -0.99
CA ALA A 147 17.36 14.35 -1.54
C ALA A 147 18.14 14.71 -2.81
N VAL A 148 19.16 13.91 -3.12
CA VAL A 148 19.91 14.03 -4.39
C VAL A 148 19.04 13.62 -5.58
N HIS A 149 18.25 12.55 -5.40
CA HIS A 149 17.31 12.07 -6.41
C HIS A 149 15.93 12.67 -6.13
N PRO A 150 15.32 13.37 -7.09
CA PRO A 150 14.09 14.12 -6.85
C PRO A 150 12.90 13.17 -6.53
N PRO A 151 11.90 13.66 -5.78
CA PRO A 151 10.68 12.90 -5.54
C PRO A 151 9.78 12.89 -6.78
N ALA A 152 8.89 11.90 -6.85
CA ALA A 152 7.95 11.74 -7.95
C ALA A 152 6.66 11.03 -7.53
N LEU A 153 5.60 11.32 -8.28
CA LEU A 153 4.37 10.55 -8.28
C LEU A 153 4.30 9.80 -9.61
N ALA A 154 4.43 8.47 -9.59
CA ALA A 154 4.34 7.64 -10.79
C ALA A 154 3.03 6.86 -10.82
N VAL A 155 2.45 6.67 -12.00
CA VAL A 155 1.17 5.97 -12.16
C VAL A 155 1.26 4.96 -13.29
N LEU A 156 0.93 3.71 -12.98
CA LEU A 156 0.66 2.68 -13.99
C LEU A 156 -0.84 2.46 -14.08
N SER A 157 -1.36 2.36 -15.30
CA SER A 157 -2.80 2.22 -15.55
C SER A 157 -3.08 1.02 -16.45
N HIS A 158 -4.04 0.20 -16.03
CA HIS A 158 -4.67 -0.85 -16.81
C HIS A 158 -6.14 -0.48 -17.00
N THR A 159 -6.56 -0.25 -18.24
CA THR A 159 -7.91 0.24 -18.58
C THR A 159 -8.52 -0.65 -19.66
N PRO A 160 -9.07 -1.82 -19.30
CA PRO A 160 -9.63 -2.75 -20.25
C PRO A 160 -11.00 -2.26 -20.76
N ASP A 161 -11.36 -2.65 -21.98
CA ASP A 161 -12.69 -2.38 -22.51
C ASP A 161 -13.77 -3.06 -21.65
N GLY A 162 -14.85 -2.32 -21.34
CA GLY A 162 -15.96 -2.83 -20.55
C GLY A 162 -15.75 -2.80 -19.03
N ALA A 163 -14.66 -2.19 -18.54
CA ALA A 163 -14.47 -1.90 -17.11
C ALA A 163 -15.68 -1.15 -16.53
N THR A 164 -16.14 -1.58 -15.35
CA THR A 164 -17.31 -1.00 -14.68
C THR A 164 -16.98 -0.29 -13.37
N GLN A 165 -15.78 -0.54 -12.84
CA GLN A 165 -15.25 0.10 -11.65
C GLN A 165 -13.85 0.65 -11.93
N THR A 166 -13.45 1.64 -11.15
CA THR A 166 -12.09 2.19 -11.13
C THR A 166 -11.46 1.98 -9.77
N ILE A 167 -10.36 1.23 -9.74
CA ILE A 167 -9.65 0.85 -8.52
C ILE A 167 -8.27 1.49 -8.55
N ALA A 168 -7.87 2.12 -7.45
CA ALA A 168 -6.52 2.66 -7.27
C ALA A 168 -5.82 2.00 -6.09
N TRP A 169 -4.61 1.52 -6.32
CA TRP A 169 -3.67 1.06 -5.31
C TRP A 169 -2.56 2.09 -5.13
N VAL A 170 -2.49 2.72 -3.96
CA VAL A 170 -1.56 3.83 -3.67
C VAL A 170 -0.48 3.38 -2.69
N GLY A 171 0.78 3.42 -3.10
CA GLY A 171 1.89 2.89 -2.30
C GLY A 171 2.83 3.96 -1.78
N LYS A 172 3.13 3.92 -0.47
CA LYS A 172 4.26 4.66 0.11
C LYS A 172 5.57 4.11 -0.45
N GLY A 173 6.32 4.97 -1.14
CA GLY A 173 7.59 4.65 -1.77
C GLY A 173 8.73 5.49 -1.23
N ILE A 174 8.88 5.55 0.09
CA ILE A 174 10.03 6.23 0.70
C ILE A 174 11.25 5.33 0.56
N VAL A 175 12.14 5.65 -0.39
CA VAL A 175 13.29 4.79 -0.73
C VAL A 175 14.34 4.73 0.37
N TYR A 176 14.40 5.76 1.19
CA TYR A 176 15.09 5.77 2.48
C TYR A 176 14.50 6.85 3.38
N ASP A 177 14.42 6.53 4.67
CA ASP A 177 13.87 7.43 5.68
C ASP A 177 14.90 7.70 6.79
N THR A 178 15.51 8.89 6.75
CA THR A 178 16.37 9.36 7.86
C THR A 178 15.56 9.95 9.01
N GLY A 179 14.26 10.18 8.80
CA GLY A 179 13.36 11.00 9.59
C GLY A 179 13.40 12.50 9.31
N GLY A 180 14.17 12.94 8.32
CA GLY A 180 14.39 14.36 8.06
C GLY A 180 15.04 15.07 9.26
N LEU A 181 14.65 16.32 9.54
CA LEU A 181 15.17 17.08 10.68
C LEU A 181 14.73 16.52 12.05
N SER A 182 13.61 15.81 12.11
CA SER A 182 13.21 14.90 13.19
C SER A 182 13.98 13.58 13.10
N ILE A 183 15.32 13.68 13.10
CA ILE A 183 16.22 12.58 12.74
C ILE A 183 16.01 11.32 13.60
N LYS A 184 15.97 10.16 12.95
CA LYS A 184 15.93 8.87 13.64
C LYS A 184 17.22 8.62 14.43
N GLY A 185 17.08 7.96 15.57
CA GLY A 185 18.22 7.52 16.37
C GLY A 185 19.06 6.44 15.67
N LYS A 186 20.28 6.25 16.18
CA LYS A 186 21.27 5.29 15.63
C LYS A 186 20.72 3.87 15.44
N THR A 187 19.80 3.44 16.29
CA THR A 187 19.23 2.07 16.28
C THR A 187 17.90 1.95 15.54
N THR A 188 17.22 3.07 15.25
CA THR A 188 15.92 3.08 14.57
C THR A 188 16.02 3.40 13.09
N MET A 189 17.12 4.01 12.64
CA MET A 189 17.40 4.27 11.22
C MET A 189 17.83 3.02 10.42
N PRO A 190 18.64 2.08 10.95
CA PRO A 190 18.95 0.84 10.24
C PRO A 190 17.68 0.06 9.89
N GLY A 191 17.55 -0.29 8.61
CA GLY A 191 16.36 -0.95 8.10
C GLY A 191 15.42 -0.03 7.31
N MET A 192 15.60 1.29 7.34
CA MET A 192 14.72 2.24 6.64
C MET A 192 14.80 2.22 5.11
N LYS A 193 15.70 1.44 4.51
CA LYS A 193 15.57 1.04 3.08
C LYS A 193 14.25 0.30 2.79
N ARG A 194 13.64 -0.28 3.83
CA ARG A 194 12.39 -1.04 3.74
C ARG A 194 11.17 -0.13 3.63
N ASP A 195 11.35 1.18 3.76
CA ASP A 195 10.26 2.16 3.86
C ASP A 195 9.53 2.45 2.53
N CYS A 196 9.95 1.74 1.47
CA CYS A 196 9.28 1.66 0.18
C CYS A 196 8.44 0.37 0.03
N GLY A 197 8.23 -0.38 1.12
CA GLY A 197 7.53 -1.66 1.12
C GLY A 197 6.11 -1.61 0.55
N GLY A 198 5.39 -0.52 0.81
CA GLY A 198 4.06 -0.26 0.26
C GLY A 198 4.06 -0.21 -1.28
N ALA A 199 4.88 0.68 -1.83
CA ALA A 199 5.07 0.79 -3.28
C ALA A 199 5.58 -0.52 -3.92
N ALA A 200 6.53 -1.20 -3.27
CA ALA A 200 7.11 -2.45 -3.77
C ALA A 200 6.08 -3.58 -3.88
N ALA A 201 5.24 -3.78 -2.85
CA ALA A 201 4.21 -4.81 -2.88
C ALA A 201 3.06 -4.47 -3.84
N ILE A 202 2.67 -3.19 -3.98
CA ILE A 202 1.72 -2.78 -5.03
C ILE A 202 2.26 -3.08 -6.42
N LEU A 203 3.54 -2.78 -6.71
CA LEU A 203 4.14 -3.08 -8.01
C LEU A 203 4.13 -4.60 -8.30
N GLY A 204 4.49 -5.41 -7.30
CA GLY A 204 4.44 -6.87 -7.40
C GLY A 204 3.04 -7.40 -7.67
N ALA A 205 2.05 -6.91 -6.93
CA ALA A 205 0.64 -7.29 -7.08
C ALA A 205 0.04 -6.82 -8.40
N PHE A 206 0.29 -5.58 -8.81
CA PHE A 206 -0.23 -4.98 -10.03
C PHE A 206 0.22 -5.76 -11.26
N ARG A 207 1.53 -6.09 -11.32
CA ARG A 207 2.08 -6.92 -12.38
C ARG A 207 1.44 -8.31 -12.42
N ALA A 208 1.21 -8.92 -11.25
CA ALA A 208 0.57 -10.23 -11.17
C ALA A 208 -0.92 -10.16 -11.56
N ALA A 209 -1.66 -9.13 -11.14
CA ALA A 209 -3.07 -8.96 -11.46
C ALA A 209 -3.31 -8.77 -12.97
N ILE A 210 -2.52 -7.94 -13.64
CA ILE A 210 -2.65 -7.71 -15.09
C ILE A 210 -2.40 -8.98 -15.90
N LYS A 211 -1.38 -9.77 -15.52
CA LYS A 211 -1.09 -11.06 -16.17
C LYS A 211 -2.26 -12.05 -16.12
N GLN A 212 -3.19 -11.84 -15.19
CA GLN A 212 -4.32 -12.72 -14.91
C GLN A 212 -5.65 -12.17 -15.45
N GLY A 213 -5.58 -11.22 -16.39
CA GLY A 213 -6.75 -10.67 -17.07
C GLY A 213 -7.67 -9.88 -16.13
N PHE A 214 -7.11 -8.91 -15.41
CA PHE A 214 -7.91 -7.98 -14.61
C PHE A 214 -8.93 -7.25 -15.49
N ARG A 215 -10.19 -7.16 -15.05
CA ARG A 215 -11.37 -6.82 -15.86
C ARG A 215 -11.89 -5.40 -15.63
N ASP A 216 -11.51 -4.77 -14.53
CA ASP A 216 -11.87 -3.38 -14.20
C ASP A 216 -10.67 -2.44 -14.39
N ASN A 217 -10.89 -1.13 -14.31
CA ASN A 217 -9.77 -0.19 -14.36
C ASN A 217 -8.94 -0.36 -13.08
N LEU A 218 -7.63 -0.53 -13.25
CA LEU A 218 -6.70 -0.67 -12.13
C LEU A 218 -5.55 0.32 -12.32
N HIS A 219 -5.33 1.15 -11.31
CA HIS A 219 -4.22 2.08 -11.26
C HIS A 219 -3.29 1.73 -10.10
N ALA A 220 -1.98 1.69 -10.34
CA ALA A 220 -0.97 1.64 -9.30
C ALA A 220 -0.29 3.01 -9.23
N VAL A 221 -0.47 3.70 -8.10
CA VAL A 221 0.08 5.03 -7.82
C VAL A 221 1.24 4.88 -6.83
N PHE A 222 2.41 5.37 -7.20
CA PHE A 222 3.64 5.26 -6.40
C PHE A 222 4.06 6.65 -5.92
N CYS A 223 4.04 6.84 -4.61
CA CYS A 223 4.45 8.09 -3.96
C CYS A 223 5.94 7.99 -3.57
N LEU A 224 6.82 8.35 -4.50
CA LEU A 224 8.26 8.12 -4.40
C LEU A 224 8.98 9.35 -3.85
N ALA A 225 9.74 9.18 -2.78
CA ALA A 225 10.61 10.21 -2.23
C ALA A 225 11.75 9.57 -1.41
N GLU A 226 12.79 10.35 -1.12
CA GLU A 226 13.75 10.03 -0.06
C GLU A 226 13.61 11.11 1.01
N ASN A 227 13.40 10.72 2.28
CA ASN A 227 13.30 11.67 3.38
C ASN A 227 14.70 11.92 3.94
N SER A 228 15.38 12.91 3.38
CA SER A 228 16.80 13.21 3.65
C SER A 228 16.98 14.45 4.55
N VAL A 229 18.16 14.54 5.18
CA VAL A 229 18.61 15.74 5.90
C VAL A 229 19.45 16.63 4.99
N GLY A 230 19.14 17.92 4.95
CA GLY A 230 19.93 18.90 4.22
C GLY A 230 19.40 20.33 4.39
N PRO A 231 20.08 21.33 3.81
CA PRO A 231 19.64 22.74 3.90
C PRO A 231 18.22 22.99 3.35
N ALA A 232 17.80 22.17 2.38
CA ALA A 232 16.48 22.23 1.77
C ALA A 232 15.44 21.35 2.49
N ALA A 233 15.79 20.65 3.57
CA ALA A 233 14.87 19.78 4.29
C ALA A 233 13.68 20.57 4.85
N THR A 234 12.52 19.92 4.82
CA THR A 234 11.33 20.38 5.54
C THR A 234 11.64 20.48 7.02
N ARG A 235 11.17 21.55 7.64
CA ARG A 235 11.34 21.84 9.05
C ARG A 235 10.06 21.55 9.81
N PRO A 236 10.15 21.13 11.08
CA PRO A 236 9.06 21.41 12.00
C PRO A 236 8.70 22.91 11.91
N ASP A 237 7.41 23.22 11.96
CA ASP A 237 6.77 24.52 11.75
C ASP A 237 6.60 24.96 10.27
N ASP A 238 7.19 24.27 9.29
CA ASP A 238 6.84 24.53 7.88
C ASP A 238 5.35 24.18 7.65
N ILE A 239 4.65 24.97 6.82
CA ILE A 239 3.28 24.67 6.39
C ILE A 239 3.31 24.24 4.92
N HIS A 240 2.82 23.04 4.64
CA HIS A 240 2.73 22.49 3.29
C HIS A 240 1.31 22.64 2.74
N LEU A 241 1.18 23.09 1.49
CA LEU A 241 -0.06 22.96 0.71
C LEU A 241 -0.04 21.61 -0.02
N LEU A 242 -0.95 20.71 0.35
CA LEU A 242 -1.05 19.38 -0.25
C LEU A 242 -1.97 19.39 -1.48
N TYR A 243 -1.92 18.32 -2.28
CA TYR A 243 -2.71 18.17 -3.51
C TYR A 243 -4.23 18.20 -3.28
N SER A 244 -4.66 17.86 -2.07
CA SER A 244 -6.06 18.00 -1.66
C SER A 244 -6.53 19.47 -1.67
N GLY A 245 -5.59 20.44 -1.60
CA GLY A 245 -5.86 21.85 -1.36
C GLY A 245 -5.82 22.23 0.13
N LYS A 246 -5.56 21.26 1.02
CA LYS A 246 -5.44 21.50 2.47
C LYS A 246 -4.01 21.88 2.85
N THR A 247 -3.91 22.72 3.86
CA THR A 247 -2.65 23.14 4.49
C THR A 247 -2.31 22.25 5.68
N VAL A 248 -1.06 21.83 5.79
CA VAL A 248 -0.57 20.95 6.86
C VAL A 248 0.66 21.57 7.52
N GLU A 249 0.53 21.91 8.80
CA GLU A 249 1.65 22.31 9.67
C GLU A 249 2.47 21.06 10.03
N ILE A 250 3.75 21.06 9.64
CA ILE A 250 4.63 19.94 9.92
C ILE A 250 5.13 20.06 11.36
N ASN A 251 4.70 19.18 12.25
CA ASN A 251 5.25 19.11 13.63
C ASN A 251 6.21 17.93 13.82
N ASN A 252 6.31 17.02 12.83
CA ASN A 252 7.27 15.92 12.84
C ASN A 252 7.64 15.50 11.41
N THR A 253 8.89 15.66 11.01
CA THR A 253 9.33 15.33 9.65
C THR A 253 9.53 13.81 9.42
N ASP A 254 9.47 13.01 10.49
CA ASP A 254 9.46 11.54 10.48
C ASP A 254 8.04 10.95 10.33
N ALA A 255 7.04 11.83 10.15
CA ALA A 255 5.67 11.47 9.79
C ALA A 255 5.41 11.86 8.33
N GLU A 256 6.35 11.50 7.44
CA GLU A 256 6.39 11.85 6.02
C GLU A 256 5.52 10.93 5.15
N GLY A 257 5.43 9.64 5.49
CA GLY A 257 4.72 8.66 4.68
C GLY A 257 3.25 9.00 4.43
N ARG A 258 2.59 9.58 5.44
CA ARG A 258 1.20 10.03 5.33
C ARG A 258 1.04 11.29 4.48
N LEU A 259 2.07 12.15 4.41
CA LEU A 259 2.07 13.34 3.54
C LEU A 259 2.15 12.94 2.07
N VAL A 260 3.04 11.99 1.75
CA VAL A 260 3.18 11.51 0.37
C VAL A 260 1.96 10.69 -0.07
N LEU A 261 1.37 9.91 0.85
CA LEU A 261 0.14 9.18 0.57
C LEU A 261 -1.07 10.08 0.45
N ALA A 262 -1.19 11.13 1.25
CA ALA A 262 -2.26 12.12 1.15
C ALA A 262 -2.38 12.71 -0.26
N ASP A 263 -1.27 13.06 -0.89
CA ASP A 263 -1.24 13.47 -2.30
C ASP A 263 -1.66 12.34 -3.23
N GLY A 264 -1.14 11.13 -3.02
CA GLY A 264 -1.45 9.96 -3.85
C GLY A 264 -2.93 9.57 -3.84
N VAL A 265 -3.57 9.55 -2.67
CA VAL A 265 -5.01 9.25 -2.55
C VAL A 265 -5.86 10.40 -3.08
N SER A 266 -5.42 11.65 -2.89
CA SER A 266 -6.10 12.82 -3.47
C SER A 266 -6.06 12.77 -4.99
N TYR A 267 -4.92 12.40 -5.57
CA TYR A 267 -4.76 12.20 -7.01
C TYR A 267 -5.64 11.05 -7.51
N ALA A 268 -5.63 9.91 -6.81
CA ALA A 268 -6.48 8.77 -7.16
C ALA A 268 -7.98 9.13 -7.15
N CYS A 269 -8.40 9.95 -6.18
CA CYS A 269 -9.78 10.43 -6.08
C CYS A 269 -10.11 11.44 -7.19
N LYS A 270 -9.32 12.53 -7.32
CA LYS A 270 -9.64 13.68 -8.17
C LYS A 270 -9.35 13.45 -9.66
N ASP A 271 -8.21 12.84 -9.98
CA ASP A 271 -7.70 12.73 -11.35
C ASP A 271 -8.04 11.39 -11.99
N LEU A 272 -8.00 10.31 -11.19
CA LEU A 272 -8.31 8.96 -11.70
C LEU A 272 -9.79 8.60 -11.55
N GLY A 273 -10.54 9.32 -10.71
CA GLY A 273 -11.96 9.03 -10.47
C GLY A 273 -12.17 7.63 -9.89
N ALA A 274 -11.28 7.19 -9.00
CA ALA A 274 -11.37 5.87 -8.40
C ALA A 274 -12.64 5.72 -7.56
N ASP A 275 -13.31 4.57 -7.63
CA ASP A 275 -14.42 4.16 -6.77
C ASP A 275 -13.90 3.50 -5.48
N ILE A 276 -12.76 2.82 -5.58
CA ILE A 276 -12.08 2.11 -4.49
C ILE A 276 -10.63 2.57 -4.46
N ILE A 277 -10.20 3.10 -3.31
CA ILE A 277 -8.82 3.49 -3.04
C ILE A 277 -8.27 2.60 -1.93
N LEU A 278 -7.30 1.76 -2.26
CA LEU A 278 -6.52 1.04 -1.27
C LEU A 278 -5.13 1.67 -1.20
N ASP A 279 -4.75 2.22 -0.05
CA ASP A 279 -3.40 2.68 0.18
C ASP A 279 -2.63 1.77 1.14
N MET A 280 -1.32 1.67 0.94
CA MET A 280 -0.46 0.78 1.70
C MET A 280 0.88 1.41 2.02
N ALA A 281 1.30 1.27 3.28
CA ALA A 281 2.54 1.84 3.77
C ALA A 281 3.18 1.04 4.89
N THR A 282 4.51 1.07 4.93
CA THR A 282 5.28 0.88 6.17
C THR A 282 5.16 2.16 6.99
N LEU A 283 4.03 2.40 7.66
CA LEU A 283 3.67 3.75 8.09
C LEU A 283 4.09 4.06 9.52
N THR A 284 3.79 3.18 10.47
CA THR A 284 3.97 3.50 11.90
C THR A 284 4.66 2.38 12.66
N GLY A 285 5.59 2.75 13.55
CA GLY A 285 6.11 1.80 14.54
C GLY A 285 5.01 1.29 15.48
N ALA A 286 3.95 2.08 15.68
CA ALA A 286 2.80 1.71 16.50
C ALA A 286 1.99 0.55 15.91
N GLN A 287 2.02 0.30 14.60
CA GLN A 287 1.36 -0.85 14.00
C GLN A 287 1.88 -2.16 14.62
N GLY A 288 3.20 -2.26 14.79
CA GLY A 288 3.82 -3.44 15.40
C GLY A 288 3.44 -3.65 16.87
N ILE A 289 3.04 -2.58 17.57
CA ILE A 289 2.52 -2.64 18.95
C ILE A 289 1.05 -3.09 18.93
N ALA A 290 0.25 -2.54 18.02
CA ALA A 290 -1.19 -2.79 17.94
C ALA A 290 -1.53 -4.19 17.40
N THR A 291 -0.94 -4.61 16.27
CA THR A 291 -1.31 -5.86 15.57
C THR A 291 -0.15 -6.86 15.49
N GLY A 292 1.02 -6.51 16.02
CA GLY A 292 2.18 -7.39 16.07
C GLY A 292 2.95 -7.49 14.76
N LYS A 293 3.88 -8.46 14.71
CA LYS A 293 4.87 -8.60 13.60
C LYS A 293 4.35 -9.31 12.37
N TYR A 294 3.21 -10.00 12.46
CA TYR A 294 2.72 -10.89 11.41
C TYR A 294 1.40 -10.44 10.80
N HIS A 295 0.66 -9.55 11.46
CA HIS A 295 -0.59 -9.00 10.94
C HIS A 295 -0.36 -7.58 10.48
N ALA A 296 -0.62 -7.31 9.20
CA ALA A 296 -0.84 -5.94 8.75
C ALA A 296 -2.05 -5.36 9.48
N ALA A 297 -2.03 -4.06 9.72
CA ALA A 297 -3.14 -3.36 10.32
C ALA A 297 -4.02 -2.78 9.21
N VAL A 298 -5.33 -3.08 9.22
CA VAL A 298 -6.30 -2.50 8.29
C VAL A 298 -7.13 -1.42 8.98
N LEU A 299 -7.35 -0.32 8.29
CA LEU A 299 -8.26 0.75 8.70
C LEU A 299 -9.10 1.14 7.48
N THR A 300 -10.42 1.18 7.61
CA THR A 300 -11.32 1.36 6.45
C THR A 300 -12.60 2.05 6.86
N ASN A 301 -13.21 2.77 5.91
CA ASN A 301 -14.55 3.38 6.08
C ASN A 301 -15.70 2.38 5.85
N SER A 302 -15.40 1.10 5.59
CA SER A 302 -16.39 0.05 5.30
C SER A 302 -16.12 -1.22 6.10
N ALA A 303 -17.09 -1.61 6.92
CA ALA A 303 -17.06 -2.85 7.70
C ALA A 303 -17.02 -4.10 6.79
N GLU A 304 -17.66 -4.01 5.62
CA GLU A 304 -17.61 -5.02 4.57
C GLU A 304 -16.16 -5.29 4.15
N TRP A 305 -15.43 -4.23 3.78
CA TRP A 305 -14.05 -4.34 3.34
C TRP A 305 -13.08 -4.74 4.46
N GLU A 306 -13.36 -4.33 5.70
CA GLU A 306 -12.60 -4.77 6.86
C GLU A 306 -12.64 -6.30 7.00
N ALA A 307 -13.85 -6.87 7.01
CA ALA A 307 -14.05 -8.30 7.11
C ALA A 307 -13.42 -9.05 5.93
N ALA A 308 -13.53 -8.50 4.72
CA ALA A 308 -12.93 -9.07 3.52
C ALA A 308 -11.40 -9.12 3.60
N CYS A 309 -10.74 -8.05 4.09
CA CYS A 309 -9.29 -8.03 4.29
C CYS A 309 -8.84 -9.10 5.29
N VAL A 310 -9.51 -9.23 6.44
CA VAL A 310 -9.17 -10.25 7.44
C VAL A 310 -9.36 -11.66 6.89
N LYS A 311 -10.47 -11.92 6.19
CA LYS A 311 -10.78 -13.22 5.60
C LYS A 311 -9.77 -13.58 4.50
N ALA A 312 -9.48 -12.65 3.59
CA ALA A 312 -8.50 -12.82 2.53
C ALA A 312 -7.09 -13.07 3.11
N GLY A 313 -6.70 -12.34 4.14
CA GLY A 313 -5.41 -12.51 4.80
C GLY A 313 -5.21 -13.90 5.40
N ARG A 314 -6.23 -14.44 6.09
CA ARG A 314 -6.20 -15.82 6.61
C ARG A 314 -6.06 -16.87 5.51
N LYS A 315 -6.62 -16.62 4.32
CA LYS A 315 -6.57 -17.58 3.20
C LYS A 315 -5.28 -17.53 2.41
N CYS A 316 -4.72 -16.36 2.17
CA CYS A 316 -3.48 -16.22 1.41
C CYS A 316 -2.21 -16.30 2.27
N GLY A 317 -2.34 -16.23 3.60
CA GLY A 317 -1.22 -16.23 4.54
C GLY A 317 -0.64 -14.85 4.82
N ASP A 318 -1.08 -13.80 4.12
CA ASP A 318 -0.73 -12.40 4.41
C ASP A 318 -1.75 -11.83 5.40
N LEU A 319 -1.53 -12.14 6.69
CA LEU A 319 -2.50 -11.87 7.76
C LEU A 319 -2.78 -10.38 7.95
N VAL A 320 -4.03 -10.08 8.33
CA VAL A 320 -4.53 -8.71 8.56
C VAL A 320 -5.38 -8.69 9.83
N HIS A 321 -5.31 -7.59 10.58
CA HIS A 321 -6.15 -7.34 11.76
C HIS A 321 -6.64 -5.87 11.77
N PRO A 322 -7.90 -5.60 12.14
CA PRO A 322 -8.46 -4.26 12.08
C PRO A 322 -7.95 -3.34 13.20
N LEU A 323 -7.85 -2.06 12.85
CA LEU A 323 -7.67 -0.93 13.76
C LEU A 323 -9.01 -0.23 14.00
N VAL A 324 -9.07 0.60 15.04
CA VAL A 324 -10.27 1.39 15.34
C VAL A 324 -10.45 2.50 14.31
N TYR A 325 -11.51 2.43 13.50
CA TYR A 325 -11.98 3.52 12.64
C TYR A 325 -12.98 4.40 13.40
N CYS A 326 -12.52 5.57 13.83
CA CYS A 326 -13.34 6.54 14.57
C CYS A 326 -12.83 7.98 14.31
N PRO A 327 -13.08 8.54 13.10
CA PRO A 327 -12.62 9.88 12.73
C PRO A 327 -12.99 10.97 13.75
N GLU A 328 -14.19 10.88 14.32
CA GLU A 328 -14.76 11.86 15.25
C GLU A 328 -14.03 11.95 16.60
N LEU A 329 -13.38 10.86 17.04
CA LEU A 329 -12.60 10.85 18.29
C LEU A 329 -11.10 11.01 18.06
N HIS A 330 -10.60 10.59 16.91
CA HIS A 330 -9.16 10.52 16.64
C HIS A 330 -8.63 11.70 15.82
N PHE A 331 -9.46 12.37 15.00
CA PHE A 331 -8.95 13.40 14.09
C PHE A 331 -8.61 14.72 14.80
N SER A 332 -9.17 14.97 15.98
CA SER A 332 -8.82 16.11 16.85
C SER A 332 -7.34 16.12 17.24
N GLU A 333 -6.66 14.97 17.22
CA GLU A 333 -5.22 14.83 17.44
C GLU A 333 -4.36 15.65 16.47
N PHE A 334 -4.91 16.06 15.32
CA PHE A 334 -4.23 16.84 14.30
C PHE A 334 -4.58 18.32 14.33
N THR A 335 -5.14 18.84 15.42
CA THR A 335 -5.52 20.27 15.51
C THR A 335 -4.28 21.17 15.32
N SER A 336 -4.39 22.12 14.38
CA SER A 336 -3.44 23.22 14.18
C SER A 336 -4.09 24.56 14.47
N ALA A 337 -3.31 25.53 14.94
CA ALA A 337 -3.77 26.91 15.12
C ALA A 337 -3.57 27.77 13.86
N VAL A 338 -2.78 27.30 12.89
CA VAL A 338 -2.28 28.11 11.75
C VAL A 338 -2.44 27.44 10.39
N ALA A 339 -2.83 26.17 10.36
CA ALA A 339 -3.12 25.39 9.16
C ALA A 339 -4.41 24.57 9.35
N ASP A 340 -4.86 23.87 8.31
CA ASP A 340 -6.04 23.01 8.43
C ASP A 340 -5.80 21.84 9.39
N MET A 341 -4.56 21.36 9.49
CA MET A 341 -4.15 20.29 10.42
C MET A 341 -2.64 20.22 10.63
N LYS A 342 -2.20 19.44 11.62
CA LYS A 342 -0.82 18.97 11.81
C LYS A 342 -0.60 17.59 11.19
N ASN A 343 0.65 17.20 10.95
CA ASN A 343 0.94 15.87 10.39
C ASN A 343 1.14 14.76 11.44
N SER A 344 1.54 15.08 12.67
CA SER A 344 1.68 14.10 13.76
C SER A 344 0.72 14.42 14.91
N VAL A 345 0.22 13.34 15.53
CA VAL A 345 -0.69 13.38 16.68
C VAL A 345 -0.10 14.16 17.85
N ALA A 346 -0.97 14.80 18.63
CA ALA A 346 -0.61 15.45 19.89
C ALA A 346 -0.38 14.42 21.00
N ASP A 347 -1.28 13.44 21.13
CA ASP A 347 -1.15 12.31 22.04
C ASP A 347 -0.74 11.04 21.30
N ARG A 348 0.41 10.45 21.67
CA ARG A 348 0.93 9.23 21.06
C ARG A 348 0.32 7.96 21.66
N ASP A 349 -0.42 8.07 22.76
CA ASP A 349 -1.11 6.95 23.41
C ASP A 349 -2.54 6.77 22.87
N ASN A 350 -3.05 7.72 22.09
CA ASN A 350 -4.37 7.67 21.49
C ASN A 350 -4.35 7.12 20.05
N SER A 351 -4.24 5.78 19.93
CA SER A 351 -4.37 5.05 18.65
C SER A 351 -3.55 5.60 17.47
N PRO A 352 -2.23 5.84 17.62
CA PRO A 352 -1.42 6.56 16.62
C PRO A 352 -1.41 5.93 15.21
N SER A 353 -1.58 4.61 15.08
CA SER A 353 -1.73 3.95 13.78
C SER A 353 -3.08 4.26 13.11
N SER A 354 -4.18 4.25 13.86
CA SER A 354 -5.48 4.70 13.36
C SER A 354 -5.42 6.16 12.92
N CYS A 355 -4.86 7.03 13.75
CA CYS A 355 -4.71 8.45 13.43
C CYS A 355 -3.87 8.66 12.16
N ALA A 356 -2.80 7.89 11.95
CA ALA A 356 -1.97 7.98 10.75
C ALA A 356 -2.76 7.67 9.47
N GLY A 357 -3.60 6.64 9.49
CA GLY A 357 -4.52 6.35 8.39
C GLY A 357 -5.57 7.45 8.23
N LEU A 358 -6.18 7.93 9.32
CA LEU A 358 -7.19 9.00 9.27
C LEU A 358 -6.65 10.32 8.72
N PHE A 359 -5.36 10.63 8.95
CA PHE A 359 -4.70 11.74 8.29
C PHE A 359 -4.83 11.60 6.76
N ILE A 360 -4.49 10.43 6.21
CA ILE A 360 -4.56 10.14 4.77
C ILE A 360 -6.01 10.26 4.26
N ALA A 361 -6.97 9.61 4.93
CA ALA A 361 -8.39 9.70 4.56
C ALA A 361 -8.94 11.12 4.58
N SER A 362 -8.46 11.97 5.48
CA SER A 362 -8.91 13.35 5.54
C SER A 362 -8.65 14.11 4.23
N HIS A 363 -7.67 13.70 3.41
CA HIS A 363 -7.34 14.35 2.15
C HIS A 363 -8.26 13.95 0.98
N ILE A 364 -9.02 12.86 1.11
CA ILE A 364 -10.14 12.51 0.22
C ILE A 364 -11.51 12.95 0.79
N GLY A 365 -11.61 13.12 2.11
CA GLY A 365 -12.83 13.47 2.83
C GLY A 365 -13.48 12.26 3.50
N PHE A 366 -13.87 12.38 4.77
CA PHE A 366 -14.50 11.28 5.52
C PHE A 366 -15.93 10.96 5.06
N ASP A 367 -16.55 11.90 4.32
CA ASP A 367 -17.85 11.80 3.68
C ASP A 367 -17.76 11.34 2.22
N TRP A 368 -16.56 11.02 1.73
CA TRP A 368 -16.36 10.51 0.38
C TRP A 368 -17.14 9.20 0.18
N PRO A 369 -17.97 9.08 -0.88
CA PRO A 369 -18.89 7.95 -1.06
C PRO A 369 -18.24 6.66 -1.54
N GLY A 370 -16.95 6.69 -1.89
CA GLY A 370 -16.18 5.53 -2.30
C GLY A 370 -15.71 4.68 -1.13
N VAL A 371 -15.03 3.58 -1.46
CA VAL A 371 -14.43 2.69 -0.46
C VAL A 371 -12.97 3.06 -0.29
N TRP A 372 -12.56 3.31 0.95
CA TRP A 372 -11.18 3.58 1.30
C TRP A 372 -10.64 2.51 2.27
N VAL A 373 -9.51 1.90 1.91
CA VAL A 373 -8.82 0.89 2.72
C VAL A 373 -7.36 1.29 2.90
N HIS A 374 -6.94 1.50 4.14
CA HIS A 374 -5.55 1.72 4.51
C HIS A 374 -4.95 0.44 5.09
N LEU A 375 -3.75 0.07 4.62
CA LEU A 375 -2.95 -1.03 5.16
C LEU A 375 -1.61 -0.52 5.71
N ASP A 376 -1.43 -0.57 7.03
CA ASP A 376 -0.12 -0.38 7.67
C ASP A 376 0.60 -1.72 7.80
N ILE A 377 1.76 -1.82 7.16
CA ILE A 377 2.56 -3.04 7.00
C ILE A 377 3.97 -2.89 7.59
N ALA A 378 4.19 -1.91 8.46
CA ALA A 378 5.53 -1.55 8.98
C ALA A 378 6.32 -2.74 9.56
N ALA A 379 5.72 -3.50 10.47
CA ALA A 379 6.33 -4.67 11.09
C ALA A 379 6.37 -5.91 10.15
N PRO A 380 5.28 -6.29 9.45
CA PRO A 380 5.26 -7.52 8.66
C PRO A 380 6.02 -7.43 7.32
N VAL A 381 6.50 -6.24 6.90
CA VAL A 381 7.33 -6.08 5.69
C VAL A 381 8.65 -6.85 5.75
N HIS A 382 9.13 -7.23 6.94
CA HIS A 382 10.37 -7.97 7.11
C HIS A 382 10.29 -9.06 8.18
N ALA A 383 11.11 -10.10 8.02
CA ALA A 383 11.34 -11.15 9.00
C ALA A 383 12.85 -11.32 9.19
N GLY A 384 13.33 -11.03 10.40
CA GLY A 384 14.77 -10.86 10.64
C GLY A 384 15.36 -9.81 9.72
N GLU A 385 16.43 -10.18 9.00
CA GLU A 385 17.16 -9.29 8.08
C GLU A 385 16.63 -9.26 6.64
N ARG A 386 15.49 -9.89 6.36
CA ARG A 386 14.96 -10.05 5.00
C ARG A 386 13.56 -9.51 4.85
N ALA A 387 13.32 -8.84 3.73
CA ALA A 387 11.99 -8.49 3.28
C ALA A 387 11.12 -9.73 3.05
N THR A 388 9.86 -9.65 3.42
CA THR A 388 8.90 -10.76 3.25
C THR A 388 8.26 -10.75 1.86
N GLY A 389 8.06 -9.57 1.25
CA GLY A 389 7.23 -9.40 0.05
C GLY A 389 5.73 -9.54 0.34
N LEU A 390 5.32 -9.25 1.57
CA LEU A 390 3.96 -9.41 2.10
C LEU A 390 2.97 -8.42 1.43
N ILE A 391 1.69 -8.74 1.49
CA ILE A 391 0.51 -8.11 0.87
C ILE A 391 0.34 -8.36 -0.64
N VAL A 392 1.36 -8.81 -1.38
CA VAL A 392 1.17 -9.22 -2.78
C VAL A 392 0.09 -10.30 -2.90
N ALA A 393 0.12 -11.31 -2.03
CA ALA A 393 -0.85 -12.39 -2.04
C ALA A 393 -2.24 -11.90 -1.58
N LEU A 394 -2.28 -10.97 -0.61
CA LEU A 394 -3.53 -10.36 -0.13
C LEU A 394 -4.23 -9.56 -1.23
N LEU A 395 -3.53 -8.73 -2.00
CA LEU A 395 -4.16 -7.93 -3.06
C LEU A 395 -4.74 -8.82 -4.16
N LEU A 396 -4.01 -9.87 -4.55
CA LEU A 396 -4.51 -10.86 -5.51
C LEU A 396 -5.72 -11.63 -4.98
N ALA A 397 -5.71 -11.96 -3.69
CA ALA A 397 -6.85 -12.60 -3.02
C ALA A 397 -8.09 -11.71 -2.97
N LEU A 398 -7.90 -10.47 -2.50
CA LEU A 398 -8.96 -9.49 -2.24
C LEU A 398 -9.64 -9.05 -3.53
N PHE A 399 -8.86 -8.85 -4.60
CA PHE A 399 -9.35 -8.41 -5.91
C PHE A 399 -9.46 -9.54 -6.95
N SER A 400 -9.41 -10.80 -6.51
CA SER A 400 -9.54 -11.98 -7.38
C SER A 400 -10.81 -11.96 -8.24
N ARG A 401 -11.91 -11.40 -7.75
CA ARG A 401 -13.18 -11.30 -8.52
C ARG A 401 -13.08 -10.42 -9.76
N ALA A 402 -12.23 -9.39 -9.69
CA ALA A 402 -11.96 -8.53 -10.82
C ALA A 402 -11.00 -9.19 -11.82
N SER A 403 -10.49 -10.41 -11.57
CA SER A 403 -9.61 -11.16 -12.49
C SER A 403 -10.32 -12.34 -13.17
N GLU A 404 -9.66 -13.03 -14.09
CA GLU A 404 -10.16 -14.27 -14.69
C GLU A 404 -10.24 -15.45 -13.69
N ASP A 405 -10.95 -16.51 -14.07
CA ASP A 405 -11.34 -17.65 -13.21
C ASP A 405 -10.21 -18.35 -12.45
N PRO A 406 -8.95 -18.45 -12.91
CA PRO A 406 -7.92 -19.19 -12.16
C PRO A 406 -7.58 -18.57 -10.80
N LEU A 407 -7.54 -17.23 -10.69
CA LEU A 407 -7.32 -16.51 -9.43
C LEU A 407 -8.52 -16.63 -8.49
N LYS A 408 -9.73 -16.61 -9.07
CA LYS A 408 -10.97 -16.83 -8.33
C LYS A 408 -10.92 -18.23 -7.72
N ASN A 409 -10.79 -19.29 -8.51
CA ASN A 409 -10.84 -20.65 -8.01
C ASN A 409 -9.75 -20.97 -6.96
N LEU A 410 -8.58 -20.34 -7.04
CA LEU A 410 -7.48 -20.49 -6.07
C LEU A 410 -7.74 -19.87 -4.69
N VAL A 411 -8.50 -18.77 -4.65
CA VAL A 411 -8.64 -17.95 -3.44
C VAL A 411 -10.11 -17.81 -3.00
N THR A 412 -11.04 -18.24 -3.85
CA THR A 412 -12.49 -18.16 -3.68
C THR A 412 -13.16 -19.53 -3.71
N HIS A 413 -13.05 -20.25 -2.59
CA HIS A 413 -14.07 -21.24 -2.20
C HIS A 413 -15.18 -20.61 -1.32
N TRP A 414 -15.26 -19.28 -1.23
CA TRP A 414 -16.03 -18.57 -0.19
C TRP A 414 -17.53 -18.43 -0.47
N GLU A 415 -18.00 -18.75 -1.68
CA GLU A 415 -19.26 -18.20 -2.23
C GLU A 415 -20.51 -19.07 -1.95
N ALA A 416 -20.33 -20.29 -1.45
CA ALA A 416 -21.46 -21.17 -1.12
C ALA A 416 -22.16 -20.84 0.22
N GLU A 417 -21.57 -20.05 1.12
CA GLU A 417 -22.10 -19.88 2.48
C GLU A 417 -22.59 -18.46 2.86
N GLU A 418 -22.10 -17.33 2.29
CA GLU A 418 -22.37 -16.01 2.92
C GLU A 418 -22.54 -14.76 2.01
N GLY A 419 -22.75 -14.87 0.69
CA GLY A 419 -23.31 -13.74 -0.09
C GLY A 419 -22.51 -12.42 -0.18
N TRP A 420 -21.23 -12.39 0.21
CA TRP A 420 -20.30 -11.25 -0.01
C TRP A 420 -20.37 -10.79 -1.48
N ARG A 421 -20.46 -9.48 -1.73
CA ARG A 421 -20.34 -8.86 -3.07
C ARG A 421 -19.47 -7.62 -2.93
N CYS A 422 -18.51 -7.41 -3.84
CA CYS A 422 -17.89 -6.08 -3.98
C CYS A 422 -19.05 -5.10 -4.26
N PRO A 423 -19.35 -4.13 -3.37
CA PRO A 423 -20.50 -3.26 -3.56
C PRO A 423 -20.31 -2.44 -4.85
N ARG A 424 -21.37 -2.33 -5.67
CA ARG A 424 -21.41 -1.26 -6.67
C ARG A 424 -21.70 0.03 -5.91
N PRO A 425 -21.02 1.16 -6.19
CA PRO A 425 -21.47 2.43 -5.66
C PRO A 425 -22.93 2.66 -6.07
N CYS A 426 -23.71 3.21 -5.14
CA CYS A 426 -25.12 3.53 -5.36
C CYS A 426 -25.28 4.31 -6.67
N GLN A 427 -26.05 3.78 -7.61
CA GLN A 427 -26.47 4.52 -8.80
C GLN A 427 -27.40 5.65 -8.34
N GLY A 428 -26.83 6.83 -8.09
CA GLY A 428 -27.56 8.01 -7.69
C GLY A 428 -26.67 9.24 -7.78
N LEU A 429 -26.92 10.06 -8.81
CA LEU A 429 -26.37 11.39 -9.06
C LEU A 429 -24.97 11.43 -9.70
N HIS A 430 -24.93 11.25 -11.02
CA HIS A 430 -23.85 11.77 -11.87
C HIS A 430 -23.90 13.32 -11.92
N PRO A 431 -22.82 14.05 -11.58
CA PRO A 431 -22.59 15.36 -12.14
C PRO A 431 -22.08 15.17 -13.57
N ARG A 432 -22.77 15.77 -14.55
CA ARG A 432 -22.38 15.77 -15.96
C ARG A 432 -20.94 16.22 -16.13
N GLY A 433 -20.19 15.46 -16.92
CA GLY A 433 -18.78 15.70 -17.23
C GLY A 433 -18.52 17.11 -17.76
N ARG A 434 -17.47 17.74 -17.22
CA ARG A 434 -16.76 18.81 -17.89
C ARG A 434 -15.44 18.25 -18.40
N ARG A 435 -15.29 18.23 -19.72
CA ARG A 435 -14.01 18.03 -20.39
C ARG A 435 -13.06 19.12 -19.90
N ALA A 436 -11.90 18.73 -19.37
CA ALA A 436 -10.78 19.63 -19.20
C ALA A 436 -10.31 20.05 -20.59
N GLN A 437 -10.56 21.31 -20.97
CA GLN A 437 -9.82 21.94 -22.04
C GLN A 437 -8.46 22.36 -21.48
N GLU A 438 -7.41 21.89 -22.14
CA GLU A 438 -6.07 22.43 -22.01
C GLU A 438 -6.11 23.93 -22.31
N GLN A 439 -5.77 24.77 -21.33
CA GLN A 439 -5.40 26.16 -21.58
C GLN A 439 -4.06 26.43 -20.91
N GLY A 440 -3.08 26.73 -21.76
CA GLY A 440 -1.74 27.13 -21.37
C GLY A 440 -1.79 28.46 -20.63
N TRP A 441 -1.06 28.51 -19.51
CA TRP A 441 -0.84 29.73 -18.75
C TRP A 441 0.20 30.58 -19.48
N THR A 442 -0.22 31.74 -19.96
CA THR A 442 0.67 32.86 -20.26
C THR A 442 0.24 34.03 -19.40
N GLU A 443 1.15 34.49 -18.55
CA GLU A 443 0.99 35.68 -17.71
C GLU A 443 1.01 36.94 -18.58
N SER A 444 0.07 37.85 -18.36
CA SER A 444 0.26 39.30 -18.55
C SER A 444 -0.78 40.10 -17.75
N PRO A 445 -0.42 41.30 -17.24
CA PRO A 445 -1.16 42.00 -16.19
C PRO A 445 -2.14 43.03 -16.77
N LEU A 446 -3.26 43.26 -16.07
CA LEU A 446 -4.12 44.45 -16.24
C LEU A 446 -4.60 44.84 -14.84
N GLU A 447 -4.17 45.99 -14.31
CA GLU A 447 -4.80 47.30 -14.53
C GLU A 447 -6.31 47.29 -14.25
N GLY A 448 -6.68 48.08 -13.25
CA GLY A 448 -8.02 48.15 -12.71
C GLY A 448 -8.96 49.04 -13.51
N THR A 449 -10.25 48.81 -13.31
CA THR A 449 -11.30 49.80 -13.52
C THR A 449 -12.45 49.54 -12.54
N GLU A 450 -12.94 50.63 -11.99
CA GLU A 450 -14.02 50.76 -11.03
C GLU A 450 -15.41 50.39 -11.58
N GLY A 451 -16.32 50.07 -10.65
CA GLY A 451 -17.69 50.57 -10.69
C GLY A 451 -18.76 49.64 -11.27
N ALA A 452 -19.63 49.12 -10.39
CA ALA A 452 -21.08 49.38 -10.46
C ALA A 452 -21.82 48.62 -9.34
N GLN A 453 -22.60 49.38 -8.58
CA GLN A 453 -23.54 48.95 -7.55
C GLN A 453 -24.79 48.32 -8.18
N GLY A 454 -25.33 47.26 -7.55
CA GLY A 454 -26.64 46.69 -7.89
C GLY A 454 -27.27 45.99 -6.68
N ARG A 455 -28.35 46.57 -6.15
CA ARG A 455 -29.11 46.11 -4.97
C ARG A 455 -29.87 44.81 -5.26
N VAL A 456 -29.98 43.94 -4.24
CA VAL A 456 -30.88 42.76 -4.19
C VAL A 456 -31.95 43.02 -3.12
N PRO A 457 -33.25 42.77 -3.39
CA PRO A 457 -34.28 42.81 -2.36
C PRO A 457 -34.44 41.45 -1.65
N ALA A 458 -34.80 41.52 -0.37
CA ALA A 458 -35.09 40.41 0.51
C ALA A 458 -36.56 39.94 0.42
N GLY A 459 -36.81 38.67 0.71
CA GLY A 459 -38.12 38.17 1.12
C GLY A 459 -38.44 36.76 0.64
N GLU A 460 -38.36 35.77 1.54
CA GLU A 460 -39.47 34.88 1.94
C GLU A 460 -38.92 33.59 2.63
N GLN A 461 -39.28 33.43 3.90
CA GLN A 461 -39.29 32.15 4.62
C GLN A 461 -40.65 31.45 4.39
N PRO A 462 -40.70 30.13 4.62
CA PRO A 462 -41.62 29.67 5.66
C PRO A 462 -41.01 28.65 6.65
N GLN A 463 -41.42 28.84 7.91
CA GLN A 463 -41.50 27.90 9.05
C GLN A 463 -42.39 26.68 8.72
N ALA A 464 -42.43 25.51 9.38
CA ALA A 464 -41.88 24.94 10.62
C ALA A 464 -42.22 23.42 10.68
N GLN A 465 -41.86 22.77 11.81
CA GLN A 465 -42.24 21.46 12.40
C GLN A 465 -41.07 20.44 12.34
N GLY A 466 -40.32 20.17 13.43
CA GLY A 466 -40.70 19.48 14.68
C GLY A 466 -40.58 17.96 14.43
N TRP A 467 -39.75 17.13 15.08
CA TRP A 467 -39.62 16.85 16.52
C TRP A 467 -38.28 16.17 16.85
N LEU A 468 -37.79 16.45 18.06
CA LEU A 468 -36.67 15.78 18.75
C LEU A 468 -37.25 14.66 19.65
N CYS A 469 -36.62 13.49 19.69
CA CYS A 469 -36.79 12.51 20.78
C CYS A 469 -35.44 11.88 21.14
N VAL A 470 -34.94 12.25 22.32
CA VAL A 470 -33.82 11.64 23.04
C VAL A 470 -34.39 11.05 24.33
N PRO A 471 -34.06 9.82 24.75
CA PRO A 471 -34.35 9.36 26.10
C PRO A 471 -33.20 9.75 27.04
N SER A 472 -33.52 10.55 28.06
CA SER A 472 -32.73 10.70 29.28
C SER A 472 -33.02 9.54 30.24
N VAL A 473 -31.98 8.98 30.88
CA VAL A 473 -32.14 8.23 32.14
C VAL A 473 -31.47 9.03 33.24
N GLY A 474 -32.28 9.39 34.24
CA GLY A 474 -31.95 10.34 35.29
C GLY A 474 -31.12 9.78 36.43
N SER A 475 -30.46 10.72 37.09
CA SER A 475 -29.75 10.62 38.36
C SER A 475 -30.67 10.34 39.55
N ALA A 476 -30.21 9.50 40.48
CA ALA A 476 -30.59 9.57 41.89
C ALA A 476 -29.30 9.50 42.72
N GLY A 477 -29.00 10.57 43.45
CA GLY A 477 -27.95 10.60 44.47
C GLY A 477 -28.55 10.45 45.86
N LEU A 478 -27.80 9.84 46.78
CA LEU A 478 -27.76 10.24 48.20
C LEU A 478 -26.63 9.54 48.98
N SER A 479 -25.89 10.37 49.70
CA SER A 479 -25.29 10.17 51.04
C SER A 479 -23.97 9.39 51.21
N GLN A 480 -22.93 10.18 51.49
CA GLN A 480 -21.90 10.03 52.53
C GLN A 480 -21.71 8.67 53.22
N ARG A 481 -20.48 8.15 53.14
CA ARG A 481 -19.75 7.55 54.28
C ARG A 481 -18.24 7.62 54.06
N THR A 482 -17.58 8.30 54.99
CA THR A 482 -16.15 8.25 55.32
C THR A 482 -15.65 6.82 55.56
N LEU A 483 -14.46 6.52 55.02
CA LEU A 483 -13.40 5.59 55.47
C LEU A 483 -12.31 5.76 54.39
N GLY A 484 -11.10 6.26 54.63
CA GLY A 484 -10.18 5.92 55.70
C GLY A 484 -9.15 4.92 55.17
N ARG A 485 -7.91 5.40 54.97
CA ARG A 485 -6.62 4.69 54.97
C ARG A 485 -5.97 4.19 53.66
N ASP A 486 -4.72 4.68 53.55
CA ASP A 486 -3.49 4.01 53.13
C ASP A 486 -3.18 3.86 51.64
N GLY A 487 -2.57 4.92 51.10
CA GLY A 487 -1.66 4.82 49.97
C GLY A 487 -0.27 4.38 50.43
N CYS A 488 0.31 3.42 49.70
CA CYS A 488 1.74 3.15 49.68
C CYS A 488 2.14 2.75 48.25
N TYR A 489 3.00 3.57 47.64
CA TYR A 489 3.84 3.19 46.50
C TYR A 489 4.86 2.10 46.91
N PRO A 490 5.46 1.39 45.94
CA PRO A 490 6.91 1.60 45.78
C PRO A 490 7.40 1.69 44.33
N GLN A 491 8.45 2.51 44.16
CA GLN A 491 9.42 2.48 43.06
C GLN A 491 10.51 1.42 43.28
N SER A 492 11.22 1.10 42.17
CA SER A 492 12.43 0.25 41.99
C SER A 492 12.14 -1.27 41.93
N GLN A 493 12.51 -2.02 40.90
CA GLN A 493 13.74 -2.02 40.09
C GLN A 493 13.53 -2.05 38.57
#